data_AF-A0A3R9TIR7-F1
#
_entry.id   AF-A0A3R9TIR7-F1
#
_cell.length_a   1.000
_cell.length_b   1.000
_cell.length_c   1.000
_cell.angle_alpha   90.00
_cell.angle_beta   90.00
_cell.angle_gamma   90.00
#
_symmetry.space_group_name_H-M   'P 1'
#
loop_
_entity.id
_entity.type
_entity.pdbx_description
1 polymer ?
#
loop_
_entity_poly.entity_id
_entity_poly.type
_entity_poly.pdbx_seq_one_letter_code
_entity_poly.pdbx_strand_id
1 'polypeptide(L)'
;MAYADTLAPVKPASVDACVALASNADRLACYDAVFKPSALPVVQAAVVPEPVKKIDKPVVQPETFKEKVVDKVSNIKVIGKAPTIEPTSSLLDQRWELSEKSKLGVWNIRAYQPVYLLPVFWTSDKNEFPSSPNPNNTVTEAQNLKSTESKFQISLKTKAWENIFGNNGDLW
;
A
#
# COMPACT_ATOMS: atom_id res chain seq x y z
N MET A 1 -51.97 -4.35 -4.39
CA MET A 1 -51.85 -4.10 -5.84
C MET A 1 -50.41 -3.70 -6.10
N ALA A 2 -49.74 -4.44 -6.98
CA ALA A 2 -48.33 -4.30 -7.30
C ALA A 2 -48.14 -3.28 -8.43
N TYR A 3 -47.10 -2.45 -8.34
CA TYR A 3 -46.36 -1.93 -9.50
C TYR A 3 -44.91 -1.74 -9.08
N ALA A 4 -44.11 -2.80 -9.28
CA ALA A 4 -42.67 -2.68 -9.41
C ALA A 4 -42.41 -2.43 -10.90
N ASP A 5 -42.23 -1.18 -11.30
CA ASP A 5 -41.75 -0.86 -12.64
C ASP A 5 -40.23 -1.06 -12.65
N THR A 6 -39.84 -2.29 -12.97
CA THR A 6 -38.49 -2.62 -13.43
C THR A 6 -38.27 -1.97 -14.79
N LEU A 7 -37.73 -0.76 -14.81
CA LEU A 7 -37.26 -0.13 -16.03
C LEU A 7 -36.06 -0.89 -16.57
N ALA A 8 -36.19 -1.40 -17.80
CA ALA A 8 -35.13 -2.08 -18.53
C ALA A 8 -33.87 -1.18 -18.63
N PRO A 9 -32.65 -1.76 -18.68
CA PRO A 9 -31.43 -0.97 -18.77
C PRO A 9 -31.38 -0.23 -20.11
N VAL A 10 -31.72 1.07 -20.06
CA VAL A 10 -31.53 1.99 -21.17
C VAL A 10 -30.03 2.10 -21.41
N LYS A 11 -29.55 1.64 -22.56
CA LYS A 11 -28.19 1.92 -23.02
C LYS A 11 -28.17 3.33 -23.60
N PRO A 12 -27.65 4.35 -22.90
CA PRO A 12 -27.56 5.70 -23.45
C PRO A 12 -26.68 5.70 -24.71
N ALA A 13 -27.11 6.41 -25.75
CA ALA A 13 -26.35 6.53 -26.99
C ALA A 13 -25.14 7.49 -26.86
N SER A 14 -25.16 8.39 -25.87
CA SER A 14 -24.08 9.33 -25.55
C SER A 14 -24.09 9.68 -24.07
N VAL A 15 -22.97 10.22 -23.57
CA VAL A 15 -22.79 10.60 -22.16
C VAL A 15 -23.73 11.73 -21.71
N ASP A 16 -24.10 12.64 -22.63
CA ASP A 16 -25.00 13.75 -22.33
C ASP A 16 -26.41 13.29 -21.92
N ALA A 17 -26.83 12.11 -22.38
CA ALA A 17 -28.11 11.52 -22.01
C ALA A 17 -28.19 11.18 -20.50
N CYS A 18 -27.05 10.93 -19.85
CA CYS A 18 -27.00 10.62 -18.42
C CYS A 18 -27.21 11.87 -17.54
N VAL A 19 -26.96 13.07 -18.05
CA VAL A 19 -27.11 14.33 -17.29
C VAL A 19 -28.59 14.64 -16.99
N ALA A 20 -29.50 14.20 -17.86
CA ALA A 20 -30.93 14.40 -17.69
C ALA A 20 -31.56 13.55 -16.56
N LEU A 21 -30.83 12.59 -16.00
CA LEU A 21 -31.30 11.74 -14.91
C LEU A 21 -31.24 12.50 -13.57
N ALA A 22 -32.41 12.69 -12.95
CA ALA A 22 -32.54 13.39 -11.67
C ALA A 22 -32.02 12.57 -10.48
N SER A 23 -32.10 11.24 -10.57
CA SER A 23 -31.59 10.31 -9.56
C SER A 23 -30.07 10.14 -9.69
N ASN A 24 -29.35 10.41 -8.60
CA ASN A 24 -27.89 10.24 -8.56
C ASN A 24 -27.47 8.79 -8.82
N ALA A 25 -28.26 7.81 -8.36
CA ALA A 25 -27.97 6.39 -8.55
C ALA A 25 -28.13 5.97 -10.02
N ASP A 26 -29.19 6.43 -10.69
CA ASP A 26 -29.43 6.13 -12.11
C ASP A 26 -28.42 6.84 -13.01
N ARG A 27 -28.03 8.07 -12.64
CA ARG A 27 -26.98 8.81 -13.33
C ARG A 27 -25.65 8.07 -13.27
N LEU A 28 -25.25 7.57 -12.10
CA LEU A 28 -24.00 6.81 -11.94
C LEU A 28 -24.03 5.50 -12.76
N ALA A 29 -25.12 4.74 -12.70
CA ALA A 29 -25.28 3.51 -13.47
C ALA A 29 -25.24 3.76 -15.00
N CYS A 30 -25.82 4.88 -15.46
CA CYS A 30 -25.79 5.32 -16.85
C CYS A 30 -24.37 5.64 -17.33
N TYR A 31 -23.58 6.37 -16.52
CA TYR A 31 -22.18 6.66 -16.81
C TYR A 31 -21.33 5.38 -16.87
N ASP A 32 -21.49 4.48 -15.90
CA ASP A 32 -20.75 3.21 -15.85
C ASP A 32 -21.07 2.29 -17.04
N ALA A 33 -22.30 2.34 -17.55
CA ALA A 33 -22.72 1.58 -18.73
C ALA A 33 -22.07 2.07 -20.04
N VAL A 34 -21.80 3.37 -20.17
CA VAL A 34 -21.11 3.96 -21.33
C VAL A 34 -19.62 3.67 -21.27
N PHE A 35 -19.01 3.92 -20.11
CA PHE A 35 -17.57 3.89 -19.97
C PHE A 35 -17.00 2.55 -19.54
N LYS A 36 -17.85 1.53 -19.35
CA LYS A 36 -17.54 0.17 -18.88
C LYS A 36 -16.16 0.14 -18.23
N PRO A 37 -16.03 0.28 -16.90
CA PRO A 37 -14.73 0.05 -16.28
C PRO A 37 -14.24 -1.28 -16.80
N SER A 38 -13.21 -1.25 -17.67
CA SER A 38 -12.57 -2.45 -18.20
C SER A 38 -12.28 -3.24 -16.96
N ALA A 39 -12.99 -4.36 -16.77
CA ALA A 39 -12.81 -5.18 -15.60
C ALA A 39 -11.30 -5.32 -15.46
N LEU A 40 -10.74 -4.74 -14.39
CA LEU A 40 -9.34 -4.96 -14.04
C LEU A 40 -9.15 -6.45 -14.22
N PRO A 41 -8.15 -6.89 -15.00
CA PRO A 41 -8.07 -8.27 -15.42
C PRO A 41 -8.22 -9.11 -14.17
N VAL A 42 -9.39 -9.74 -14.04
CA VAL A 42 -9.58 -10.85 -13.13
C VAL A 42 -8.62 -11.84 -13.76
N VAL A 43 -7.42 -11.92 -13.17
CA VAL A 43 -6.49 -13.00 -13.45
C VAL A 43 -7.35 -14.22 -13.25
N GLN A 44 -7.79 -14.82 -14.36
CA GLN A 44 -8.53 -16.06 -14.34
C GLN A 44 -7.67 -16.97 -13.49
N ALA A 45 -8.19 -17.32 -12.32
CA ALA A 45 -7.55 -18.27 -11.43
C ALA A 45 -7.18 -19.44 -12.33
N ALA A 46 -5.87 -19.61 -12.54
CA ALA A 46 -5.35 -20.65 -13.39
C ALA A 46 -6.01 -21.93 -12.93
N VAL A 47 -6.70 -22.57 -13.88
CA VAL A 47 -7.30 -23.89 -13.72
C VAL A 47 -6.26 -24.75 -13.03
N VAL A 48 -6.52 -25.11 -11.78
CA VAL A 48 -5.68 -26.03 -11.01
C VAL A 48 -5.71 -27.34 -11.78
N PRO A 49 -4.60 -27.80 -12.40
CA PRO A 49 -4.53 -29.19 -12.81
C PRO A 49 -4.50 -30.02 -11.53
N GLU A 50 -5.28 -31.09 -11.51
CA GLU A 50 -5.26 -32.14 -10.49
C GLU A 50 -3.84 -32.51 -10.04
N PRO A 51 -3.68 -32.99 -8.79
CA PRO A 51 -2.36 -33.22 -8.21
C PRO A 51 -1.59 -34.29 -8.98
N VAL A 52 -0.65 -33.85 -9.82
CA VAL A 52 0.38 -34.72 -10.38
C VAL A 52 1.19 -35.26 -9.21
N LYS A 53 1.24 -36.60 -9.17
CA LYS A 53 1.96 -37.44 -8.19
C LYS A 53 3.26 -36.80 -7.69
N LYS A 54 3.44 -36.88 -6.38
CA LYS A 54 4.69 -36.59 -5.66
C LYS A 54 5.87 -37.18 -6.43
N ILE A 55 6.76 -36.31 -6.89
CA ILE A 55 8.14 -36.67 -7.17
C ILE A 55 8.89 -36.19 -5.94
N ASP A 56 9.31 -37.14 -5.10
CA ASP A 56 10.17 -36.87 -3.96
C ASP A 56 11.48 -36.25 -4.49
N LYS A 57 11.61 -34.92 -4.34
CA LYS A 57 12.91 -34.26 -4.46
C LYS A 57 13.69 -34.56 -3.19
N PRO A 58 14.91 -35.12 -3.27
CA PRO A 58 15.73 -35.33 -2.10
C PRO A 58 16.06 -33.98 -1.46
N VAL A 59 16.06 -33.97 -0.13
CA VAL A 59 16.51 -32.85 0.70
C VAL A 59 17.99 -32.60 0.40
N VAL A 60 18.27 -31.65 -0.48
CA VAL A 60 19.63 -31.13 -0.69
C VAL A 60 19.78 -29.93 0.23
N GLN A 61 20.68 -30.04 1.19
CA GLN A 61 21.06 -28.94 2.07
C GLN A 61 21.65 -27.81 1.21
N PRO A 62 21.30 -26.53 1.43
CA PRO A 62 21.78 -25.44 0.59
C PRO A 62 23.27 -25.24 0.80
N GLU A 63 24.08 -25.70 -0.16
CA GLU A 63 25.53 -25.53 -0.20
C GLU A 63 25.93 -24.09 -0.59
N THR A 64 25.01 -23.28 -1.13
CA THR A 64 25.31 -21.91 -1.59
C THR A 64 24.73 -20.81 -0.70
N PHE A 65 25.51 -19.73 -0.51
CA PHE A 65 25.13 -18.56 0.29
C PHE A 65 23.85 -17.89 -0.22
N LYS A 66 23.61 -17.91 -1.54
CA LYS A 66 22.41 -17.33 -2.16
C LYS A 66 21.13 -18.04 -1.70
N GLU A 67 21.13 -19.36 -1.63
CA GLU A 67 19.98 -20.14 -1.17
C GLU A 67 19.72 -19.95 0.33
N LYS A 68 20.77 -19.82 1.15
CA LYS A 68 20.64 -19.49 2.58
C LYS A 68 20.06 -18.09 2.82
N VAL A 69 20.39 -17.11 1.97
CA VAL A 69 19.85 -15.75 2.07
C VAL A 69 18.38 -15.73 1.64
N VAL A 70 18.03 -16.40 0.54
CA VAL A 70 16.64 -16.47 0.07
C VAL A 70 15.74 -17.13 1.11
N ASP A 71 16.15 -18.24 1.70
CA ASP A 71 15.39 -18.94 2.74
C ASP A 71 15.26 -18.09 4.02
N LYS A 72 16.33 -17.41 4.45
CA LYS A 72 16.23 -16.51 5.61
C LYS A 72 15.33 -15.31 5.34
N VAL A 73 15.36 -14.72 4.15
CA VAL A 73 14.53 -13.56 3.80
C VAL A 73 13.07 -13.94 3.61
N SER A 74 12.75 -15.12 3.06
CA SER A 74 11.37 -15.61 2.98
C SER A 74 10.77 -15.89 4.35
N ASN A 75 11.60 -16.25 5.32
CA ASN A 75 11.17 -16.60 6.68
C ASN A 75 11.14 -15.40 7.63
N ILE A 76 11.51 -14.21 7.16
CA ILE A 76 11.44 -12.96 7.90
C ILE A 76 9.97 -12.49 8.00
N LYS A 77 9.31 -12.83 9.11
CA LYS A 77 8.02 -12.26 9.56
C LYS A 77 8.20 -10.87 10.17
N VAL A 78 8.89 -9.96 9.48
CA VAL A 78 9.12 -8.58 9.97
C VAL A 78 7.93 -7.65 9.68
N ILE A 79 6.98 -8.09 8.86
CA ILE A 79 5.76 -7.34 8.56
C ILE A 79 4.60 -8.22 9.00
N GLY A 80 3.71 -7.68 9.85
CA GLY A 80 2.54 -8.38 10.37
C GLY A 80 1.63 -8.92 9.25
N LYS A 81 0.59 -9.68 9.63
CA LYS A 81 -0.38 -10.28 8.69
C LYS A 81 -0.77 -9.25 7.61
N ALA A 82 -0.52 -9.58 6.35
CA ALA A 82 -0.88 -8.72 5.23
C ALA A 82 -2.40 -8.44 5.28
N PRO A 83 -2.81 -7.18 5.06
CA PRO A 83 -4.24 -6.84 5.07
C PRO A 83 -4.96 -7.60 3.95
N THR A 84 -6.12 -8.18 4.29
CA THR A 84 -7.03 -8.73 3.29
C THR A 84 -7.67 -7.58 2.53
N ILE A 85 -7.22 -7.33 1.30
CA ILE A 85 -7.77 -6.28 0.45
C ILE A 85 -9.11 -6.76 -0.12
N GLU A 86 -10.22 -6.33 0.46
CA GLU A 86 -11.54 -6.54 -0.12
C GLU A 86 -11.79 -5.46 -1.21
N PRO A 87 -12.24 -5.85 -2.41
CA PRO A 87 -12.40 -4.92 -3.55
C PRO A 87 -13.48 -3.85 -3.34
N THR A 88 -14.33 -4.01 -2.32
CA THR A 88 -15.38 -3.05 -1.93
C THR A 88 -14.94 -2.11 -0.79
N SER A 89 -13.75 -2.31 -0.22
CA SER A 89 -13.26 -1.47 0.88
C SER A 89 -12.66 -0.15 0.37
N SER A 90 -13.03 0.96 1.01
CA SER A 90 -12.53 2.29 0.64
C SER A 90 -11.03 2.43 0.96
N LEU A 91 -10.27 3.12 0.10
CA LEU A 91 -8.85 3.43 0.37
C LEU A 91 -8.67 4.27 1.65
N LEU A 92 -9.64 5.12 1.96
CA LEU A 92 -9.66 5.89 3.19
C LEU A 92 -9.87 4.98 4.41
N ASP A 93 -10.77 4.01 4.30
CA ASP A 93 -11.02 3.03 5.36
C ASP A 93 -9.76 2.22 5.67
N GLN A 94 -9.06 1.72 4.65
CA GLN A 94 -7.80 1.00 4.83
C GLN A 94 -6.68 1.88 5.41
N ARG A 95 -6.61 3.16 4.99
CA ARG A 95 -5.54 4.08 5.43
C ARG A 95 -5.73 4.57 6.86
N TRP A 96 -6.99 4.75 7.28
CA TRP A 96 -7.37 5.30 8.57
C TRP A 96 -7.94 4.27 9.54
N GLU A 97 -8.10 3.02 9.10
CA GLU A 97 -8.59 1.91 9.92
C GLU A 97 -9.95 2.20 10.56
N LEU A 98 -10.90 2.73 9.77
CA LEU A 98 -12.18 3.24 10.29
C LEU A 98 -13.13 2.11 10.69
N SER A 99 -13.24 1.07 9.87
CA SER A 99 -14.07 -0.10 10.13
C SER A 99 -13.33 -1.16 10.94
N GLU A 100 -14.04 -1.94 11.76
CA GLU A 100 -13.45 -3.02 12.57
C GLU A 100 -12.65 -4.02 11.74
N LYS A 101 -13.10 -4.29 10.50
CA LYS A 101 -12.40 -5.19 9.57
C LYS A 101 -11.09 -4.62 9.04
N SER A 102 -10.97 -3.29 9.01
CA SER A 102 -9.77 -2.58 8.54
C SER A 102 -8.75 -2.31 9.66
N LYS A 103 -9.11 -2.56 10.93
CA LYS A 103 -8.21 -2.38 12.07
C LYS A 103 -7.09 -3.42 12.05
N LEU A 104 -5.87 -2.93 12.26
CA LEU A 104 -4.66 -3.72 12.11
C LEU A 104 -3.95 -3.96 13.44
N GLY A 105 -4.60 -3.58 14.55
CA GLY A 105 -4.19 -3.84 15.92
C GLY A 105 -3.20 -2.82 16.48
N VAL A 106 -3.02 -2.88 17.79
CA VAL A 106 -1.97 -2.16 18.52
C VAL A 106 -0.58 -2.72 18.21
N TRP A 107 0.45 -1.90 18.40
CA TRP A 107 1.87 -2.23 18.24
C TRP A 107 2.28 -2.63 16.81
N ASN A 108 1.43 -2.35 15.83
CA ASN A 108 1.74 -2.57 14.42
C ASN A 108 2.61 -1.42 13.88
N ILE A 109 3.88 -1.72 13.56
CA ILE A 109 4.83 -0.73 13.04
C ILE A 109 4.53 -0.43 11.57
N ARG A 110 4.35 0.86 11.26
CA ARG A 110 4.00 1.35 9.92
C ARG A 110 4.78 2.59 9.56
N ALA A 111 4.87 2.88 8.27
CA ALA A 111 5.42 4.15 7.81
C ALA A 111 4.46 5.32 8.16
N TYR A 112 4.98 6.39 8.74
CA TYR A 112 4.24 7.65 8.95
C TYR A 112 4.41 8.57 7.73
N GLN A 113 5.66 8.84 7.35
CA GLN A 113 6.06 9.51 6.10
C GLN A 113 6.81 8.52 5.20
N PRO A 114 7.20 8.90 3.97
CA PRO A 114 7.98 8.02 3.10
C PRO A 114 9.25 7.51 3.79
N VAL A 115 9.39 6.19 3.82
CA VAL A 115 10.60 5.50 4.26
C VAL A 115 11.37 5.07 3.02
N TYR A 116 12.61 5.52 2.88
CA TYR A 116 13.42 5.21 1.71
C TYR A 116 14.89 5.02 2.09
N LEU A 117 15.59 4.27 1.25
CA LEU A 117 17.03 4.07 1.29
C LEU A 117 17.57 4.21 -0.13
N LEU A 118 18.40 5.23 -0.33
CA LEU A 118 19.16 5.48 -1.54
C LEU A 118 20.63 5.16 -1.20
N PRO A 119 21.14 3.97 -1.54
CA PRO A 119 22.51 3.59 -1.19
C PRO A 119 23.54 4.47 -1.91
N VAL A 120 23.15 5.04 -3.05
CA VAL A 120 23.95 5.96 -3.86
C VAL A 120 23.11 7.19 -4.16
N PHE A 121 23.50 8.31 -3.57
CA PHE A 121 22.98 9.65 -3.84
C PHE A 121 24.17 10.54 -4.18
N TRP A 122 24.12 11.25 -5.30
CA TRP A 122 25.20 12.12 -5.74
C TRP A 122 24.76 13.58 -5.73
N THR A 123 25.62 14.46 -5.24
CA THR A 123 25.43 15.91 -5.26
C THR A 123 26.68 16.63 -5.77
N SER A 124 26.47 17.64 -6.62
CA SER A 124 27.53 18.55 -7.05
C SER A 124 27.84 19.61 -6.00
N ASP A 125 26.85 19.96 -5.18
CA ASP A 125 26.95 20.98 -4.15
C ASP A 125 27.02 20.32 -2.77
N LYS A 126 28.16 20.53 -2.10
CA LYS A 126 28.50 19.94 -0.81
C LYS A 126 28.68 21.06 0.19
N ASN A 127 28.07 20.94 1.36
CA ASN A 127 28.30 21.89 2.44
C ASN A 127 29.62 21.56 3.14
N GLU A 128 30.73 22.15 2.66
CA GLU A 128 32.07 21.94 3.21
C GLU A 128 32.34 22.72 4.51
N PHE A 129 31.41 23.62 4.90
CA PHE A 129 31.48 24.42 6.13
C PHE A 129 30.18 24.24 6.95
N PRO A 130 29.93 23.05 7.51
CA PRO A 130 28.73 22.83 8.30
C PRO A 130 28.75 23.70 9.57
N SER A 131 27.61 24.33 9.84
CA SER A 131 27.36 25.13 11.04
C SER A 131 26.02 24.74 11.66
N SER A 132 25.92 24.78 12.99
CA SER A 132 24.65 24.67 13.70
C SER A 132 24.42 25.91 14.58
N PRO A 133 23.20 26.13 15.10
CA PRO A 133 22.90 27.29 15.94
C PRO A 133 23.75 27.39 17.22
N ASN A 134 24.36 26.28 17.67
CA ASN A 134 25.29 26.30 18.79
C ASN A 134 26.60 27.02 18.37
N PRO A 135 27.02 28.09 19.06
CA PRO A 135 28.20 28.88 18.71
C PRO A 135 29.51 28.07 18.59
N ASN A 136 29.63 26.96 19.31
CA ASN A 136 30.82 26.11 19.28
C ASN A 136 30.82 25.07 18.14
N ASN A 137 29.74 24.97 17.38
CA ASN A 137 29.54 23.97 16.32
C ASN A 137 29.59 24.63 14.94
N THR A 138 30.67 25.34 14.67
CA THR A 138 30.96 25.91 13.34
C THR A 138 32.34 25.46 12.93
N VAL A 139 32.43 24.87 11.74
CA VAL A 139 33.69 24.43 11.18
C VAL A 139 34.30 25.60 10.39
N THR A 140 35.54 25.96 10.73
CA THR A 140 36.26 27.08 10.11
C THR A 140 37.17 26.66 8.96
N GLU A 141 37.46 25.36 8.84
CA GLU A 141 38.30 24.79 7.78
C GLU A 141 37.47 23.93 6.83
N ALA A 142 37.74 24.04 5.52
CA ALA A 142 36.98 23.31 4.51
C ALA A 142 37.13 21.80 4.69
N GLN A 143 36.01 21.08 4.81
CA GLN A 143 36.03 19.62 4.84
C GLN A 143 36.08 19.03 3.43
N ASN A 144 37.00 18.07 3.20
CA ASN A 144 37.08 17.33 1.94
C ASN A 144 36.00 16.23 1.87
N LEU A 145 34.75 16.64 1.64
CA LEU A 145 33.58 15.75 1.56
C LEU A 145 33.47 15.09 0.18
N LYS A 146 32.94 13.86 0.16
CA LYS A 146 32.67 13.10 -1.08
C LYS A 146 31.32 13.52 -1.65
N SER A 147 31.22 13.60 -2.98
CA SER A 147 29.96 13.91 -3.67
C SER A 147 28.96 12.75 -3.68
N THR A 148 29.40 11.54 -3.34
CA THR A 148 28.56 10.34 -3.32
C THR A 148 28.32 9.91 -1.88
N GLU A 149 27.06 9.84 -1.49
CA GLU A 149 26.62 9.52 -0.14
C GLU A 149 25.43 8.54 -0.14
N SER A 150 25.14 7.95 1.01
CA SER A 150 23.91 7.18 1.22
C SER A 150 22.85 8.09 1.84
N LYS A 151 21.66 8.17 1.24
CA LYS A 151 20.55 8.97 1.76
C LYS A 151 19.41 8.09 2.18
N PHE A 152 18.96 8.21 3.42
CA PHE A 152 17.82 7.46 3.93
C PHE A 152 16.91 8.34 4.76
N GLN A 153 15.63 7.97 4.79
CA GLN A 153 14.63 8.55 5.68
C GLN A 153 13.86 7.42 6.32
N ILE A 154 13.77 7.44 7.65
CA ILE A 154 13.00 6.47 8.43
C ILE A 154 11.97 7.26 9.22
N SER A 155 10.70 6.91 9.03
CA SER A 155 9.57 7.59 9.64
C SER A 155 8.51 6.55 9.94
N LEU A 156 8.41 6.19 11.22
CA LEU A 156 7.58 5.09 11.69
C LEU A 156 6.50 5.63 12.63
N LYS A 157 5.34 5.00 12.60
CA LYS A 157 4.27 5.16 13.60
C LYS A 157 3.82 3.78 14.06
N THR A 158 3.34 3.72 15.29
CA THR A 158 2.72 2.54 15.87
C THR A 158 1.51 2.98 16.67
N LYS A 159 0.52 2.10 16.82
CA LYS A 159 -0.67 2.42 17.59
C LYS A 159 -0.49 1.89 19.02
N ALA A 160 -0.58 2.77 20.02
CA ALA A 160 -0.46 2.39 21.43
C ALA A 160 -1.77 1.81 21.98
N TRP A 161 -2.92 2.34 21.57
CA TRP A 161 -4.24 1.91 22.05
C TRP A 161 -5.31 2.15 20.97
N GLU A 162 -6.21 1.18 20.75
CA GLU A 162 -7.41 1.36 19.90
C GLU A 162 -8.67 1.56 20.73
N ASN A 163 -9.67 2.20 20.14
CA ASN A 163 -11.03 2.30 20.70
C ASN A 163 -11.10 3.01 22.06
N ILE A 164 -10.33 4.09 22.24
CA ILE A 164 -10.32 4.84 23.51
C ILE A 164 -11.65 5.56 23.80
N PHE A 165 -12.47 5.77 22.76
CA PHE A 165 -13.82 6.35 22.85
C PHE A 165 -14.87 5.37 22.30
N GLY A 166 -15.16 4.29 23.04
CA GLY A 166 -16.17 3.30 22.66
C GLY A 166 -15.67 2.37 21.56
N ASN A 167 -16.14 2.55 20.33
CA ASN A 167 -15.65 1.86 19.13
C ASN A 167 -14.83 2.78 18.20
N ASN A 168 -14.49 3.98 18.67
CA ASN A 168 -13.79 5.01 17.90
C ASN A 168 -12.57 5.54 18.64
N GLY A 169 -11.68 6.18 17.89
CA GLY A 169 -10.50 6.85 18.41
C GLY A 169 -9.35 5.90 18.69
N ASP A 170 -8.20 6.18 18.07
CA ASP A 170 -6.99 5.41 18.23
C ASP A 170 -5.87 6.36 18.70
N LEU A 171 -5.09 5.91 19.68
CA LEU A 171 -3.89 6.58 20.16
C LEU A 171 -2.67 6.00 19.45
N TRP A 172 -1.93 6.85 18.76
CA TRP A 172 -0.69 6.53 18.05
C TRP A 172 0.50 7.17 18.74
#